data_AF-A0A4Q5TDT8-F1
#
_entry.id   AF-A0A4Q5TDT8-F1
#
_cell.length_a   1.000
_cell.length_b   1.000
_cell.length_c   1.000
_cell.angle_alpha   90.00
_cell.angle_beta   90.00
_cell.angle_gamma   90.00
#
_symmetry.space_group_name_H-M   'P 1'
#
loop_
_entity.id
_entity.type
_entity.pdbx_description
1 polymer ?
#
loop_
_entity_poly.entity_id
_entity_poly.type
_entity_poly.pdbx_seq_one_letter_code
_entity_poly.pdbx_strand_id
1 'polypeptide(L)'
;MFAALEQRSLADIDIVRYFINRNEEAVNGSGKPRKEIRVYAVSACVTRLYAIYERFVETIISDYLDALAECVPFVALSDGFKAEYRMGISIVLSKLDHARYAHLNPENVIEWYHQAMSNVSPYRFVNEALIRHDQNLRLNIVEELLKRIQIGDVKSWISKHPQVKALYPGASSVHEQFESEVKDFVQLRNDAAHGTLDDLEGVDNLLRLCDVVHALVLSIGSFFRKSILGHFVSSSKVLPLGRVIDSFSNGAFVAKLGRAVTVDKVKGLYILSNSNCLVQKIDSMMFYGVGIAKITTKVEGVEVGLKCAELAKKGSKLFIVT
;
A
#
# COMPACT_ATOMS: atom_id res chain seq x y z
N MET A 1 6.30 -1.51 9.18
CA MET A 1 4.89 -1.13 9.37
C MET A 1 4.04 -1.67 8.24
N PHE A 2 4.01 -1.05 7.05
CA PHE A 2 3.09 -1.43 5.96
C PHE A 2 3.17 -2.88 5.43
N ALA A 3 4.34 -3.53 5.52
CA ALA A 3 4.52 -4.89 4.99
C ALA A 3 3.60 -5.93 5.66
N ALA A 4 3.30 -5.79 6.96
CA ALA A 4 2.43 -6.73 7.65
C ALA A 4 0.97 -6.61 7.20
N LEU A 5 0.49 -5.37 7.00
CA LEU A 5 -0.82 -5.09 6.46
C LEU A 5 -0.97 -5.61 5.02
N GLU A 6 0.04 -5.37 4.17
CA GLU A 6 0.08 -5.94 2.81
C GLU A 6 0.00 -7.47 2.85
N GLN A 7 0.90 -8.14 3.58
CA GLN A 7 0.93 -9.60 3.66
C GLN A 7 -0.42 -10.18 4.11
N ARG A 8 -1.06 -9.56 5.11
CA ARG A 8 -2.38 -9.96 5.59
C ARG A 8 -3.44 -9.81 4.50
N SER A 9 -3.47 -8.68 3.79
CA SER A 9 -4.42 -8.45 2.70
C SER A 9 -4.22 -9.42 1.54
N LEU A 10 -2.98 -9.74 1.18
CA LEU A 10 -2.67 -10.71 0.12
C LEU A 10 -3.11 -12.13 0.53
N ALA A 11 -2.87 -12.53 1.78
CA ALA A 11 -3.35 -13.79 2.31
C ALA A 11 -4.90 -13.87 2.30
N ASP A 12 -5.59 -12.78 2.66
CA ASP A 12 -7.05 -12.70 2.59
C ASP A 12 -7.55 -12.83 1.13
N ILE A 13 -6.82 -12.29 0.14
CA ILE A 13 -7.14 -12.46 -1.30
C ILE A 13 -6.94 -13.92 -1.74
N ASP A 14 -5.88 -14.58 -1.28
CA ASP A 14 -5.64 -16.00 -1.61
C ASP A 14 -6.74 -16.91 -1.04
N ILE A 15 -7.32 -16.57 0.12
CA ILE A 15 -8.51 -17.25 0.64
C ILE A 15 -9.71 -17.07 -0.30
N VAL A 16 -9.90 -15.88 -0.89
CA VAL A 16 -10.96 -15.65 -1.89
C VAL A 16 -10.71 -16.48 -3.16
N ARG A 17 -9.47 -16.53 -3.66
CA ARG A 17 -9.10 -17.41 -4.80
C ARG A 17 -9.40 -18.87 -4.50
N TYR A 18 -9.05 -19.35 -3.30
CA TYR A 18 -9.36 -20.70 -2.87
C TYR A 18 -10.87 -20.97 -2.86
N PHE A 19 -11.67 -20.03 -2.34
CA PHE A 19 -13.12 -20.13 -2.33
C PHE A 19 -13.72 -20.18 -3.75
N ILE A 20 -13.24 -19.35 -4.67
CA ILE A 20 -13.67 -19.33 -6.08
C ILE A 20 -13.47 -20.72 -6.71
N ASN A 21 -12.26 -21.28 -6.59
CA ASN A 21 -11.93 -22.58 -7.18
C ASN A 21 -12.78 -23.71 -6.59
N ARG A 22 -12.99 -23.72 -5.27
CA ARG A 22 -13.82 -24.73 -4.61
C ARG A 22 -15.30 -24.65 -4.98
N ASN A 23 -15.82 -23.44 -5.18
CA ASN A 23 -17.22 -23.30 -5.61
C ASN A 23 -17.41 -23.80 -7.02
N GLU A 24 -16.46 -23.58 -7.92
CA GLU A 24 -16.58 -24.07 -9.29
C GLU A 24 -16.60 -25.60 -9.36
N GLU A 25 -15.75 -26.27 -8.58
CA GLU A 25 -15.78 -27.73 -8.44
C GLU A 25 -17.17 -28.21 -7.97
N ALA A 26 -17.76 -27.54 -6.98
CA ALA A 26 -19.06 -27.89 -6.43
C ALA A 26 -20.23 -27.62 -7.38
N VAL A 27 -20.18 -26.52 -8.14
CA VAL A 27 -21.22 -26.17 -9.14
C VAL A 27 -21.18 -27.14 -10.32
N ASN A 28 -19.99 -27.56 -10.75
CA ASN A 28 -19.83 -28.51 -11.85
C ASN A 28 -20.17 -29.95 -11.42
N GLY A 29 -20.01 -30.29 -10.14
CA GLY A 29 -20.34 -31.61 -9.58
C GLY A 29 -21.78 -31.79 -9.08
N SER A 30 -22.62 -30.75 -9.05
CA SER A 30 -23.96 -30.82 -8.44
C SER A 30 -25.11 -30.70 -9.45
N GLY A 31 -26.17 -31.50 -9.24
CA GLY A 31 -27.44 -31.45 -9.99
C GLY A 31 -28.45 -30.41 -9.48
N LYS A 32 -27.98 -29.38 -8.75
CA LYS A 32 -28.79 -28.31 -8.11
C LYS A 32 -28.97 -27.09 -9.03
N PRO A 33 -29.83 -26.09 -8.70
CA PRO A 33 -29.99 -24.88 -9.52
C PRO A 33 -28.68 -24.09 -9.61
N ARG A 34 -27.93 -24.33 -10.70
CA ARG A 34 -26.59 -23.79 -10.95
C ARG A 34 -26.54 -22.27 -10.94
N LYS A 35 -27.64 -21.59 -11.30
CA LYS A 35 -27.70 -20.12 -11.39
C LYS A 35 -27.68 -19.45 -10.02
N GLU A 36 -28.54 -19.87 -9.08
CA GLU A 36 -28.66 -19.26 -7.75
C GLU A 36 -27.37 -19.42 -6.92
N ILE A 37 -26.76 -20.60 -6.98
CA ILE A 37 -25.49 -20.87 -6.30
C ILE A 37 -24.38 -19.97 -6.89
N ARG A 38 -24.37 -19.77 -8.22
CA ARG A 38 -23.42 -18.87 -8.87
C ARG A 38 -23.64 -17.41 -8.49
N VAL A 39 -24.88 -16.92 -8.45
CA VAL A 39 -25.21 -15.56 -7.96
C VAL A 39 -24.65 -15.36 -6.56
N TYR A 40 -24.91 -16.32 -5.66
CA TYR A 40 -24.40 -16.24 -4.29
C TYR A 40 -22.87 -16.24 -4.22
N ALA A 41 -22.21 -17.12 -4.99
CA ALA A 41 -20.76 -17.22 -5.05
C ALA A 41 -20.13 -15.92 -5.56
N VAL A 42 -20.63 -15.37 -6.67
CA VAL A 42 -20.16 -14.09 -7.23
C VAL A 42 -20.34 -12.97 -6.21
N SER A 43 -21.55 -12.82 -5.63
CA SER A 43 -21.82 -11.78 -4.64
C SER A 43 -20.91 -11.88 -3.42
N ALA A 44 -20.69 -13.08 -2.89
CA ALA A 44 -19.80 -13.31 -1.76
C ALA A 44 -18.35 -12.95 -2.11
N CYS A 45 -17.85 -13.38 -3.27
CA CYS A 45 -16.48 -13.11 -3.71
C CYS A 45 -16.22 -11.62 -3.88
N VAL A 46 -17.07 -10.94 -4.67
CA VAL A 46 -16.88 -9.53 -5.03
C VAL A 46 -17.01 -8.64 -3.79
N THR A 47 -18.02 -8.89 -2.94
CA THR A 47 -18.21 -8.13 -1.71
C THR A 47 -17.05 -8.32 -0.75
N ARG A 48 -16.56 -9.57 -0.59
CA ARG A 48 -15.41 -9.85 0.28
C ARG A 48 -14.13 -9.22 -0.25
N LEU A 49 -13.88 -9.31 -1.55
CA LEU A 49 -12.70 -8.74 -2.18
C LEU A 49 -12.69 -7.21 -2.05
N TYR A 50 -13.84 -6.56 -2.24
CA TYR A 50 -13.97 -5.12 -2.03
C TYR A 50 -13.72 -4.74 -0.57
N ALA A 51 -14.26 -5.50 0.39
CA ALA A 51 -14.03 -5.24 1.82
C ALA A 51 -12.54 -5.37 2.20
N ILE A 52 -11.79 -6.30 1.60
CA ILE A 52 -10.34 -6.42 1.79
C ILE A 52 -9.64 -5.17 1.27
N TYR A 53 -9.98 -4.74 0.05
CA TYR A 53 -9.40 -3.56 -0.59
C TYR A 53 -9.70 -2.27 0.20
N GLU A 54 -10.96 -2.05 0.59
CA GLU A 54 -11.37 -0.85 1.31
C GLU A 54 -10.68 -0.76 2.66
N ARG A 55 -10.73 -1.84 3.45
CA ARG A 55 -10.02 -1.90 4.72
C ARG A 55 -8.52 -1.67 4.55
N PHE A 56 -7.91 -2.20 3.49
CA PHE A 56 -6.49 -1.98 3.22
C PHE A 56 -6.18 -0.48 3.00
N VAL A 57 -6.96 0.21 2.17
CA VAL A 57 -6.78 1.65 1.89
C VAL A 57 -6.96 2.48 3.16
N GLU A 58 -8.01 2.24 3.94
CA GLU A 58 -8.26 2.98 5.19
C GLU A 58 -7.15 2.72 6.22
N THR A 59 -6.75 1.47 6.39
CA THR A 59 -5.73 1.09 7.38
C THR A 59 -4.36 1.62 6.98
N ILE A 60 -3.98 1.58 5.70
CA ILE A 60 -2.66 2.07 5.30
C ILE A 60 -2.54 3.59 5.40
N ILE A 61 -3.64 4.33 5.18
CA ILE A 61 -3.67 5.77 5.46
C ILE A 61 -3.49 6.01 6.96
N SER A 62 -4.17 5.24 7.81
CA SER A 62 -4.02 5.34 9.28
C SER A 62 -2.58 5.08 9.72
N ASP A 63 -1.98 3.97 9.27
CA ASP A 63 -0.58 3.63 9.56
C ASP A 63 0.38 4.74 9.10
N TYR A 64 0.10 5.35 7.94
CA TYR A 64 0.89 6.47 7.43
C TYR A 64 0.78 7.70 8.34
N LEU A 65 -0.42 8.05 8.78
CA LEU A 65 -0.66 9.19 9.67
C LEU A 65 0.03 8.98 11.02
N ASP A 66 -0.04 7.78 11.57
CA ASP A 66 0.66 7.44 12.81
C ASP A 66 2.19 7.55 12.62
N ALA A 67 2.74 6.98 11.54
CA ALA A 67 4.16 7.10 11.22
C ALA A 67 4.59 8.56 11.00
N LEU A 68 3.73 9.38 10.38
CA LEU A 68 3.98 10.80 10.14
C LEU A 68 4.05 11.57 11.45
N ALA A 69 3.10 11.35 12.37
CA ALA A 69 3.06 12.02 13.67
C ALA A 69 4.29 11.72 14.54
N GLU A 70 4.89 10.53 14.38
CA GLU A 70 6.13 10.19 15.08
C GLU A 70 7.40 10.86 14.51
N CYS A 71 7.38 11.34 13.27
CA CYS A 71 8.59 11.86 12.61
C CYS A 71 8.50 13.30 12.10
N VAL A 72 7.30 13.89 12.10
CA VAL A 72 7.06 15.26 11.64
C VAL A 72 6.24 16.02 12.69
N PRO A 73 6.82 17.08 13.30
CA PRO A 73 6.08 17.98 14.18
C PRO A 73 4.84 18.54 13.47
N PHE A 74 3.72 18.65 14.17
CA PHE A 74 2.46 19.11 13.56
C PHE A 74 2.60 20.51 12.95
N VAL A 75 3.40 21.40 13.56
CA VAL A 75 3.67 22.74 13.02
C VAL A 75 4.32 22.72 11.64
N ALA A 76 5.08 21.66 11.30
CA ALA A 76 5.78 21.51 10.03
C ALA A 76 4.88 20.98 8.89
N LEU A 77 3.66 20.53 9.20
CA LEU A 77 2.68 20.15 8.17
C LEU A 77 2.19 21.38 7.41
N SER A 78 1.78 21.19 6.15
CA SER A 78 1.28 22.28 5.32
C SER A 78 -0.05 22.83 5.85
N ASP A 79 -0.35 24.09 5.53
CA ASP A 79 -1.61 24.72 5.93
C ASP A 79 -2.82 24.01 5.31
N GLY A 80 -2.67 23.47 4.09
CA GLY A 80 -3.69 22.63 3.45
C GLY A 80 -3.99 21.37 4.25
N PHE A 81 -2.96 20.68 4.76
CA PHE A 81 -3.14 19.52 5.64
C PHE A 81 -3.89 19.91 6.92
N LYS A 82 -3.43 20.97 7.59
CA LYS A 82 -4.02 21.44 8.85
C LYS A 82 -5.48 21.85 8.67
N ALA A 83 -5.81 22.49 7.54
CA ALA A 83 -7.17 22.87 7.19
C ALA A 83 -8.07 21.64 7.00
N GLU A 84 -7.63 20.63 6.23
CA GLU A 84 -8.37 19.38 6.04
C GLU A 84 -8.57 18.62 7.36
N TYR A 85 -7.55 18.58 8.21
CA TYR A 85 -7.66 17.94 9.52
C TYR A 85 -8.69 18.65 10.41
N ARG A 86 -8.63 19.99 10.50
CA ARG A 86 -9.60 20.80 11.26
C ARG A 86 -11.02 20.59 10.77
N MET A 87 -11.25 20.59 9.45
CA MET A 87 -12.58 20.33 8.89
C MET A 87 -13.05 18.90 9.19
N GLY A 88 -12.15 17.92 9.10
CA GLY A 88 -12.42 16.54 9.46
C GLY A 88 -12.84 16.37 10.92
N ILE A 89 -12.14 17.02 11.85
CA ILE A 89 -12.47 17.02 13.29
C ILE A 89 -13.88 17.57 13.52
N SER A 90 -14.23 18.69 12.88
CA SER A 90 -15.59 19.25 12.98
C SER A 90 -16.66 18.26 12.54
N ILE A 91 -16.42 17.52 11.46
CA ILE A 91 -17.37 16.52 10.95
C ILE A 91 -17.48 15.34 11.91
N VAL A 92 -16.35 14.81 12.40
CA VAL A 92 -16.33 13.69 13.36
C VAL A 92 -17.10 14.08 14.62
N LEU A 93 -16.78 15.23 15.23
CA LEU A 93 -17.47 15.72 16.43
C LEU A 93 -18.97 15.88 16.22
N SER A 94 -19.40 16.34 15.03
CA SER A 94 -20.83 16.49 14.72
C SER A 94 -21.60 15.18 14.53
N LYS A 95 -20.90 14.04 14.45
CA LYS A 95 -21.47 12.73 14.14
C LYS A 95 -21.05 11.64 15.12
N LEU A 96 -20.52 11.97 16.31
CA LEU A 96 -19.96 10.99 17.25
C LEU A 96 -20.96 9.90 17.69
N ASP A 97 -22.25 10.17 17.58
CA ASP A 97 -23.36 9.25 17.82
C ASP A 97 -23.58 8.21 16.71
N HIS A 98 -23.00 8.42 15.51
CA HIS A 98 -23.07 7.45 14.42
C HIS A 98 -22.24 6.20 14.72
N ALA A 99 -22.76 5.02 14.35
CA ALA A 99 -22.10 3.74 14.54
C ALA A 99 -20.66 3.66 14.00
N ARG A 100 -20.35 4.41 12.93
CA ARG A 100 -19.01 4.51 12.33
C ARG A 100 -17.97 5.10 13.30
N TYR A 101 -18.38 5.93 14.25
CA TYR A 101 -17.51 6.59 15.22
C TYR A 101 -17.71 6.07 16.64
N ALA A 102 -18.41 4.95 16.82
CA ALA A 102 -18.74 4.40 18.14
C ALA A 102 -17.50 4.01 18.97
N HIS A 103 -16.35 3.80 18.34
CA HIS A 103 -15.08 3.55 19.01
C HIS A 103 -14.35 4.83 19.44
N LEU A 104 -14.81 6.00 19.00
CA LEU A 104 -14.24 7.29 19.38
C LEU A 104 -14.91 7.81 20.64
N ASN A 105 -14.07 8.20 21.59
CA ASN A 105 -14.50 8.94 22.77
C ASN A 105 -14.36 10.46 22.49
N PRO A 106 -15.37 11.30 22.77
CA PRO A 106 -15.34 12.74 22.49
C PRO A 106 -14.17 13.46 23.19
N GLU A 107 -13.88 13.12 24.45
CA GLU A 107 -12.79 13.72 25.22
C GLU A 107 -11.43 13.43 24.57
N ASN A 108 -11.21 12.19 24.13
CA ASN A 108 -9.98 11.81 23.42
C ASN A 108 -9.83 12.54 22.07
N VAL A 109 -10.92 12.73 21.33
CA VAL A 109 -10.90 13.46 20.05
C VAL A 109 -10.46 14.92 20.27
N ILE A 110 -11.02 15.57 21.29
CA ILE A 110 -10.67 16.95 21.66
C ILE A 110 -9.21 17.01 22.15
N GLU A 111 -8.81 16.08 23.01
CA GLU A 111 -7.45 16.01 23.56
C GLU A 111 -6.40 15.86 22.46
N TRP A 112 -6.54 14.85 21.59
CA TRP A 112 -5.56 14.60 20.53
C TRP A 112 -5.48 15.76 19.53
N TYR A 113 -6.62 16.37 19.20
CA TYR A 113 -6.63 17.57 18.38
C TYR A 113 -5.91 18.75 19.06
N HIS A 114 -6.18 18.98 20.36
CA HIS A 114 -5.51 20.03 21.12
C HIS A 114 -4.00 19.81 21.24
N GLN A 115 -3.56 18.58 21.50
CA GLN A 115 -2.14 18.21 21.56
C GLN A 115 -1.43 18.51 20.23
N ALA A 116 -2.03 18.11 19.10
CA ALA A 116 -1.50 18.40 17.77
C ALA A 116 -1.38 19.92 17.52
N MET A 117 -2.44 20.67 17.79
CA MET A 117 -2.47 22.14 17.61
C MET A 117 -1.49 22.88 18.54
N SER A 118 -1.23 22.33 19.72
CA SER A 118 -0.26 22.85 20.69
C SER A 118 1.19 22.40 20.41
N ASN A 119 1.41 21.69 19.30
CA ASN A 119 2.70 21.17 18.86
C ASN A 119 3.39 20.27 19.90
N VAL A 120 2.60 19.51 20.66
CA VAL A 120 3.11 18.42 21.51
C VAL A 120 3.68 17.32 20.62
N SER A 121 4.83 16.75 20.98
CA SER A 121 5.48 15.68 20.23
C SER A 121 5.88 14.53 21.16
N PRO A 122 5.54 13.26 20.84
CA PRO A 122 4.67 12.86 19.72
C PRO A 122 3.21 13.30 19.96
N TYR A 123 2.46 13.48 18.87
CA TYR A 123 1.01 13.67 18.90
C TYR A 123 0.33 12.50 18.20
N ARG A 124 -1.00 12.47 18.27
CA ARG A 124 -1.82 11.47 17.59
C ARG A 124 -2.86 12.15 16.71
N PHE A 125 -3.10 11.59 15.52
CA PHE A 125 -4.22 11.99 14.69
C PHE A 125 -5.50 11.25 15.10
N VAL A 126 -6.62 11.94 15.02
CA VAL A 126 -7.93 11.28 14.87
C VAL A 126 -8.03 10.87 13.40
N ASN A 127 -7.62 9.66 13.08
CA ASN A 127 -7.43 9.21 11.68
C ASN A 127 -8.72 9.30 10.85
N GLU A 128 -9.87 9.06 11.48
CA GLU A 128 -11.20 9.17 10.88
C GLU A 128 -11.49 10.57 10.31
N ALA A 129 -10.89 11.60 10.92
CA ALA A 129 -11.01 12.97 10.44
C ALA A 129 -10.43 13.11 9.02
N LEU A 130 -9.41 12.34 8.65
CA LEU A 130 -8.73 12.45 7.36
C LEU A 130 -9.15 11.36 6.36
N ILE A 131 -9.63 10.21 6.86
CA ILE A 131 -9.99 9.04 6.04
C ILE A 131 -11.46 9.06 5.61
N ARG A 132 -12.31 9.89 6.20
CA ARG A 132 -13.76 9.99 5.91
C ARG A 132 -14.12 9.88 4.41
N HIS A 133 -14.93 8.92 4.01
CA HIS A 133 -15.56 8.92 2.68
C HIS A 133 -16.94 8.26 2.72
N ASP A 134 -17.80 8.67 1.79
CA ASP A 134 -19.14 8.12 1.62
C ASP A 134 -19.32 7.43 0.26
N GLN A 135 -18.31 7.53 -0.62
CA GLN A 135 -18.29 6.91 -1.93
C GLN A 135 -17.41 5.65 -1.93
N ASN A 136 -17.72 4.69 -2.80
CA ASN A 136 -16.88 3.51 -3.00
C ASN A 136 -15.54 3.88 -3.63
N LEU A 137 -14.50 3.12 -3.31
CA LEU A 137 -13.11 3.45 -3.61
C LEU A 137 -12.68 3.17 -5.05
N ARG A 138 -13.28 3.87 -6.00
CA ARG A 138 -12.71 4.04 -7.36
C ARG A 138 -11.37 4.80 -7.26
N LEU A 139 -10.51 4.70 -8.28
CA LEU A 139 -9.17 5.32 -8.24
C LEU A 139 -9.19 6.84 -8.02
N ASN A 140 -10.20 7.55 -8.51
CA ASN A 140 -10.37 8.98 -8.24
C ASN A 140 -10.69 9.26 -6.76
N ILE A 141 -11.47 8.39 -6.11
CA ILE A 141 -11.80 8.54 -4.68
C ILE A 141 -10.57 8.25 -3.81
N VAL A 142 -9.76 7.25 -4.18
CA VAL A 142 -8.47 7.02 -3.52
C VAL A 142 -7.56 8.24 -3.68
N GLU A 143 -7.48 8.82 -4.87
CA GLU A 143 -6.69 10.03 -5.09
C GLU A 143 -7.20 11.22 -4.26
N GLU A 144 -8.51 11.40 -4.12
CA GLU A 144 -9.11 12.44 -3.28
C GLU A 144 -8.76 12.25 -1.80
N LEU A 145 -8.82 11.02 -1.28
CA LEU A 145 -8.40 10.70 0.09
C LEU A 145 -6.93 11.08 0.32
N LEU A 146 -6.05 10.70 -0.61
CA LEU A 146 -4.62 10.98 -0.51
C LEU A 146 -4.29 12.47 -0.66
N LYS A 147 -5.06 13.21 -1.48
CA LYS A 147 -4.93 14.66 -1.59
C LYS A 147 -5.22 15.38 -0.26
N ARG A 148 -6.16 14.89 0.56
CA ARG A 148 -6.44 15.51 1.88
C ARG A 148 -5.24 15.46 2.81
N ILE A 149 -4.50 14.35 2.80
CA ILE A 149 -3.24 14.20 3.53
C ILE A 149 -2.03 14.74 2.75
N GLN A 150 -2.27 15.52 1.70
CA GLN A 150 -1.27 16.23 0.88
C GLN A 150 -0.27 15.31 0.17
N ILE A 151 -0.70 14.12 -0.21
CA ILE A 151 0.09 13.18 -1.00
C ILE A 151 -0.55 13.06 -2.39
N GLY A 152 0.21 13.42 -3.43
CA GLY A 152 -0.25 13.41 -4.83
C GLY A 152 0.40 12.35 -5.71
N ASP A 153 -0.08 12.25 -6.96
CA ASP A 153 0.46 11.40 -8.03
C ASP A 153 0.26 9.88 -7.90
N VAL A 154 -0.67 9.45 -7.04
CA VAL A 154 -0.92 8.02 -6.82
C VAL A 154 -1.33 7.27 -8.10
N LYS A 155 -2.17 7.85 -8.96
CA LYS A 155 -2.60 7.22 -10.23
C LYS A 155 -1.41 6.98 -11.18
N SER A 156 -0.54 7.98 -11.30
CA SER A 156 0.69 7.89 -12.12
C SER A 156 1.66 6.85 -11.56
N TRP A 157 1.73 6.72 -10.24
CA TRP A 157 2.54 5.69 -9.59
C TRP A 157 1.99 4.29 -9.85
N ILE A 158 0.70 4.07 -9.61
CA ILE A 158 0.00 2.80 -9.79
C ILE A 158 0.18 2.28 -11.22
N SER A 159 -0.07 3.11 -12.23
CA SER A 159 0.05 2.70 -13.64
C SER A 159 1.47 2.33 -14.07
N LYS A 160 2.49 2.81 -13.34
CA LYS A 160 3.90 2.46 -13.57
C LYS A 160 4.35 1.25 -12.77
N HIS A 161 3.58 0.85 -11.76
CA HIS A 161 3.96 -0.20 -10.83
C HIS A 161 4.14 -1.55 -11.55
N PRO A 162 5.21 -2.33 -11.27
CA PRO A 162 5.49 -3.57 -11.99
C PRO A 162 4.35 -4.58 -11.96
N GLN A 163 3.69 -4.74 -10.82
CA GLN A 163 2.57 -5.68 -10.66
C GLN A 163 1.34 -5.27 -11.48
N VAL A 164 1.08 -3.96 -11.61
CA VAL A 164 -0.02 -3.46 -12.45
C VAL A 164 0.33 -3.64 -13.92
N LYS A 165 1.56 -3.28 -14.33
CA LYS A 165 2.01 -3.48 -15.72
C LYS A 165 1.98 -4.94 -16.17
N ALA A 166 2.28 -5.88 -15.27
CA ALA A 166 2.26 -7.30 -15.58
C ALA A 166 0.86 -7.81 -15.96
N LEU A 167 -0.21 -7.16 -15.50
CA LEU A 167 -1.59 -7.50 -15.83
C LEU A 167 -2.00 -7.12 -17.27
N TYR A 168 -1.22 -6.25 -17.94
CA TYR A 168 -1.56 -5.66 -19.23
C TYR A 168 -0.35 -5.67 -20.19
N PRO A 169 0.18 -6.86 -20.54
CA PRO A 169 1.31 -6.95 -21.45
C PRO A 169 0.94 -6.40 -22.83
N GLY A 170 1.68 -5.41 -23.32
CA GLY A 170 1.47 -4.83 -24.65
C GLY A 170 0.32 -3.82 -24.75
N ALA A 171 -0.31 -3.41 -23.64
CA ALA A 171 -1.35 -2.39 -23.66
C ALA A 171 -0.81 -1.03 -24.11
N SER A 172 -1.60 -0.33 -24.94
CA SER A 172 -1.33 1.05 -25.37
C SER A 172 -1.36 2.03 -24.19
N SER A 173 -2.30 1.83 -23.25
CA SER A 173 -2.45 2.62 -22.04
C SER A 173 -2.79 1.73 -20.85
N VAL A 174 -1.77 1.37 -20.05
CA VAL A 174 -1.95 0.61 -18.80
C VAL A 174 -2.84 1.38 -17.81
N HIS A 175 -2.77 2.71 -17.83
CA HIS A 175 -3.56 3.55 -16.92
C HIS A 175 -5.05 3.43 -17.21
N GLU A 176 -5.48 3.60 -18.46
CA GLU A 176 -6.89 3.55 -18.85
C GLU A 176 -7.50 2.17 -18.61
N GLN A 177 -6.79 1.11 -19.02
CA GLN A 177 -7.28 -0.26 -18.84
C GLN A 177 -7.44 -0.60 -17.35
N PHE A 178 -6.44 -0.26 -16.53
CA PHE A 178 -6.52 -0.52 -15.10
C PHE A 178 -7.59 0.33 -14.40
N GLU A 179 -7.74 1.60 -14.77
CA GLU A 179 -8.80 2.45 -14.21
C GLU A 179 -10.19 1.95 -14.59
N SER A 180 -10.36 1.46 -15.82
CA SER A 180 -11.62 0.82 -16.25
C SER A 180 -11.91 -0.44 -15.43
N GLU A 181 -10.95 -1.37 -15.31
CA GLU A 181 -11.18 -2.62 -14.54
C GLU A 181 -11.51 -2.34 -13.07
N VAL A 182 -10.88 -1.34 -12.44
CA VAL A 182 -11.23 -0.95 -11.06
C VAL A 182 -12.63 -0.34 -10.99
N LYS A 183 -13.04 0.44 -11.98
CA LYS A 183 -14.38 1.01 -12.06
C LYS A 183 -15.43 -0.10 -12.21
N ASP A 184 -15.18 -1.06 -13.09
CA ASP A 184 -16.07 -2.19 -13.37
C ASP A 184 -16.18 -3.11 -12.15
N PHE A 185 -15.07 -3.37 -11.46
CA PHE A 185 -15.05 -4.06 -10.17
C PHE A 185 -15.95 -3.39 -9.12
N VAL A 186 -15.84 -2.07 -8.96
CA VAL A 186 -16.67 -1.33 -8.00
C VAL A 186 -18.15 -1.34 -8.41
N GLN A 187 -18.43 -1.32 -9.71
CA GLN A 187 -19.80 -1.43 -10.22
C GLN A 187 -20.39 -2.82 -9.93
N LEU A 188 -19.65 -3.88 -10.26
CA LEU A 188 -20.05 -5.26 -9.98
C LEU A 188 -20.33 -5.49 -8.49
N ARG A 189 -19.54 -4.86 -7.60
CA ARG A 189 -19.80 -4.90 -6.16
C ARG A 189 -21.14 -4.26 -5.80
N ASN A 190 -21.50 -3.14 -6.42
CA ASN A 190 -22.78 -2.49 -6.18
C ASN A 190 -23.94 -3.37 -6.66
N ASP A 191 -23.82 -3.93 -7.86
CA ASP A 191 -24.84 -4.79 -8.43
C ASP A 191 -25.03 -6.06 -7.58
N ALA A 192 -23.94 -6.64 -7.10
CA ALA A 192 -23.94 -7.76 -6.15
C ALA A 192 -24.62 -7.44 -4.83
N ALA A 193 -24.42 -6.23 -4.29
CA ALA A 193 -25.03 -5.79 -3.03
C ALA A 193 -26.53 -5.46 -3.17
N HIS A 194 -26.97 -5.03 -4.35
CA HIS A 194 -28.37 -4.71 -4.65
C HIS A 194 -29.15 -5.88 -5.28
N GLY A 195 -28.48 -7.01 -5.55
CA GLY A 195 -29.12 -8.21 -6.09
C GLY A 195 -29.44 -8.15 -7.58
N THR A 196 -28.76 -7.29 -8.35
CA THR A 196 -29.02 -7.02 -9.77
C THR A 196 -28.01 -7.70 -10.71
N LEU A 197 -27.49 -8.87 -10.32
CA LEU A 197 -26.55 -9.65 -11.14
C LEU A 197 -27.30 -10.40 -12.24
N ASP A 198 -27.52 -9.74 -13.37
CA ASP A 198 -28.21 -10.32 -14.54
C ASP A 198 -27.28 -11.24 -15.36
N ASP A 199 -26.03 -10.82 -15.56
CA ASP A 199 -24.95 -11.60 -16.19
C ASP A 199 -23.96 -12.10 -15.12
N LEU A 200 -23.77 -13.41 -15.07
CA LEU A 200 -22.90 -14.04 -14.08
C LEU A 200 -21.46 -14.05 -14.56
N GLU A 201 -20.58 -13.40 -13.80
CA GLU A 201 -19.14 -13.46 -14.01
C GLU A 201 -18.64 -14.92 -13.95
N GLY A 202 -17.85 -15.28 -14.97
CA GLY A 202 -17.15 -16.56 -14.99
C GLY A 202 -16.04 -16.61 -13.93
N VAL A 203 -15.58 -17.83 -13.61
CA VAL A 203 -14.47 -18.06 -12.67
C VAL A 203 -13.22 -17.28 -13.07
N ASP A 204 -12.88 -17.29 -14.36
CA ASP A 204 -11.72 -16.57 -14.87
C ASP A 204 -11.80 -15.06 -14.60
N ASN A 205 -13.00 -14.48 -14.71
CA ASN A 205 -13.22 -13.06 -14.41
C ASN A 205 -13.10 -12.78 -12.90
N LEU A 206 -13.62 -13.67 -12.03
CA LEU A 206 -13.45 -13.52 -10.58
C LEU A 206 -11.98 -13.65 -10.14
N LEU A 207 -11.24 -14.57 -10.75
CA LEU A 207 -9.79 -14.71 -10.53
C LEU A 207 -9.04 -13.47 -11.03
N ARG A 208 -9.45 -12.91 -12.18
CA ARG A 208 -8.91 -11.64 -12.69
C ARG A 208 -9.13 -10.49 -11.72
N LEU A 209 -10.30 -10.39 -11.10
CA LEU A 209 -10.55 -9.38 -10.05
C LEU A 209 -9.61 -9.54 -8.86
N CYS A 210 -9.30 -10.79 -8.45
CA CYS A 210 -8.31 -11.05 -7.41
C CYS A 210 -6.93 -10.50 -7.81
N ASP A 211 -6.52 -10.69 -9.06
CA ASP A 211 -5.24 -10.17 -9.57
C ASP A 211 -5.20 -8.63 -9.59
N VAL A 212 -6.29 -7.99 -9.98
CA VAL A 212 -6.43 -6.52 -9.96
C VAL A 212 -6.28 -5.98 -8.54
N VAL A 213 -7.01 -6.57 -7.58
CA VAL A 213 -6.97 -6.12 -6.18
C VAL A 213 -5.63 -6.44 -5.53
N HIS A 214 -5.02 -7.57 -5.88
CA HIS A 214 -3.65 -7.89 -5.47
C HIS A 214 -2.64 -6.84 -5.97
N ALA A 215 -2.73 -6.42 -7.23
CA ALA A 215 -1.89 -5.38 -7.79
C ALA A 215 -2.16 -3.99 -7.17
N LEU A 216 -3.43 -3.67 -6.83
CA LEU A 216 -3.79 -2.46 -6.08
C LEU A 216 -3.11 -2.42 -4.70
N VAL A 217 -3.23 -3.50 -3.93
CA VAL A 217 -2.64 -3.59 -2.58
C VAL A 217 -1.13 -3.32 -2.64
N LEU A 218 -0.41 -4.01 -3.53
CA LEU A 218 1.04 -3.86 -3.67
C LEU A 218 1.44 -2.46 -4.17
N SER A 219 0.72 -1.93 -5.16
CA SER A 219 1.05 -0.63 -5.75
C SER A 219 0.79 0.53 -4.78
N ILE A 220 -0.35 0.53 -4.09
CA ILE A 220 -0.68 1.53 -3.07
C ILE A 220 0.29 1.43 -1.89
N GLY A 221 0.60 0.23 -1.40
CA GLY A 221 1.52 0.14 -0.27
C GLY A 221 2.97 0.48 -0.61
N SER A 222 3.42 0.22 -1.85
CA SER A 222 4.70 0.76 -2.33
C SER A 222 4.71 2.29 -2.42
N PHE A 223 3.56 2.89 -2.76
CA PHE A 223 3.41 4.34 -2.80
C PHE A 223 3.53 4.96 -1.41
N PHE A 224 2.83 4.41 -0.41
CA PHE A 224 2.94 4.88 0.98
C PHE A 224 4.34 4.71 1.56
N ARG A 225 5.02 3.60 1.26
CA ARG A 225 6.45 3.44 1.58
C ARG A 225 7.30 4.57 0.99
N LYS A 226 7.12 4.88 -0.29
CA LYS A 226 7.84 5.98 -0.95
C LYS A 226 7.53 7.33 -0.29
N SER A 227 6.26 7.57 0.06
CA SER A 227 5.82 8.85 0.62
C SER A 227 6.38 9.10 2.02
N ILE A 228 6.40 8.09 2.90
CA ILE A 228 6.95 8.25 4.26
C ILE A 228 8.49 8.27 4.30
N LEU A 229 9.15 7.63 3.31
CA LEU A 229 10.60 7.45 3.31
C LEU A 229 11.36 8.77 3.39
N GLY A 230 10.86 9.83 2.74
CA GLY A 230 11.46 11.17 2.85
C GLY A 230 11.49 11.69 4.28
N HIS A 231 10.39 11.52 5.02
CA HIS A 231 10.28 11.91 6.42
C HIS A 231 11.15 11.06 7.35
N PHE A 232 11.30 9.76 7.07
CA PHE A 232 12.23 8.88 7.80
C PHE A 232 13.70 9.28 7.58
N VAL A 233 14.05 9.73 6.38
CA VAL A 233 15.39 10.27 6.12
C VAL A 233 15.61 11.58 6.88
N SER A 234 14.65 12.50 6.83
CA SER A 234 14.74 13.79 7.56
C SER A 234 14.80 13.63 9.09
N SER A 235 14.14 12.60 9.64
CA SER A 235 14.14 12.29 11.07
C SER A 235 15.25 11.31 11.49
N SER A 236 16.18 10.97 10.58
CA SER A 236 17.27 10.01 10.84
C SER A 236 16.84 8.59 11.24
N LYS A 237 15.56 8.20 11.06
CA LYS A 237 15.09 6.81 11.23
C LYS A 237 15.59 5.88 10.11
N VAL A 238 15.99 6.47 8.98
CA VAL A 238 16.52 5.77 7.81
C VAL A 238 17.68 6.58 7.24
N LEU A 239 18.77 5.90 6.84
CA LEU A 239 19.95 6.54 6.26
C LEU A 239 20.09 6.21 4.77
N PRO A 240 20.42 7.19 3.91
CA PRO A 240 20.77 6.92 2.52
C PRO A 240 22.06 6.11 2.45
N LEU A 241 22.04 5.00 1.70
CA LEU A 241 23.20 4.13 1.54
C LEU A 241 23.95 4.36 0.24
N GLY A 242 23.24 4.60 -0.87
CA GLY A 242 23.83 4.64 -2.19
C GLY A 242 22.85 4.25 -3.29
N ARG A 243 23.37 3.66 -4.36
CA ARG A 243 22.56 3.27 -5.53
C ARG A 243 22.95 1.92 -6.11
N VAL A 244 21.99 1.27 -6.75
CA VAL A 244 22.21 0.04 -7.53
C VAL A 244 22.88 0.40 -8.86
N ILE A 245 24.04 -0.17 -9.15
CA ILE A 245 24.76 0.04 -10.41
C ILE A 245 24.64 -1.13 -11.38
N ASP A 246 24.36 -2.33 -10.86
CA ASP A 246 24.09 -3.52 -11.66
C ASP A 246 23.15 -4.49 -10.94
N SER A 247 22.43 -5.32 -11.68
CA SER A 247 21.35 -6.18 -11.15
C SER A 247 21.32 -7.53 -11.86
N PHE A 248 21.07 -8.59 -11.10
CA PHE A 248 21.02 -9.98 -11.58
C PHE A 248 19.64 -10.60 -11.31
N SER A 249 19.14 -11.43 -12.22
CA SER A 249 17.79 -12.00 -12.18
C SER A 249 17.45 -12.81 -10.92
N ASN A 250 18.46 -13.27 -10.18
CA ASN A 250 18.32 -14.05 -8.95
C ASN A 250 18.22 -13.19 -7.67
N GLY A 251 17.96 -11.88 -7.80
CA GLY A 251 17.84 -10.94 -6.68
C GLY A 251 19.18 -10.41 -6.16
N ALA A 252 20.32 -10.82 -6.75
CA ALA A 252 21.60 -10.21 -6.47
C ALA A 252 21.75 -8.87 -7.22
N PHE A 253 22.51 -7.93 -6.67
CA PHE A 253 22.82 -6.66 -7.30
C PHE A 253 24.12 -6.05 -6.73
N VAL A 254 24.75 -5.17 -7.49
CA VAL A 254 25.92 -4.40 -7.05
C VAL A 254 25.46 -3.01 -6.61
N ALA A 255 25.77 -2.65 -5.38
CA ALA A 255 25.52 -1.35 -4.80
C ALA A 255 26.80 -0.52 -4.75
N LYS A 256 26.73 0.71 -5.26
CA LYS A 256 27.76 1.73 -5.05
C LYS A 256 27.37 2.57 -3.84
N LEU A 257 28.12 2.42 -2.75
CA LEU A 257 27.82 3.00 -1.46
C LEU A 257 28.40 4.41 -1.29
N GLY A 258 27.73 5.22 -0.48
CA GLY A 258 28.22 6.53 -0.04
C GLY A 258 29.37 6.45 0.95
N ARG A 259 29.86 7.61 1.39
CA ARG A 259 30.90 7.71 2.43
C ARG A 259 30.30 7.53 3.83
N ALA A 260 31.04 6.88 4.73
CA ALA A 260 30.68 6.72 6.15
C ALA A 260 29.35 6.01 6.39
N VAL A 261 28.91 5.16 5.44
CA VAL A 261 27.69 4.36 5.61
C VAL A 261 28.03 2.99 6.14
N THR A 262 27.15 2.46 6.97
CA THR A 262 27.25 1.09 7.47
C THR A 262 26.09 0.27 6.95
N VAL A 263 26.41 -0.86 6.31
CA VAL A 263 25.43 -1.85 5.87
C VAL A 263 25.54 -3.06 6.78
N ASP A 264 24.42 -3.47 7.36
CA ASP A 264 24.29 -4.62 8.25
C ASP A 264 23.15 -5.51 7.73
N LYS A 265 23.41 -6.81 7.57
CA LYS A 265 22.43 -7.73 6.98
C LYS A 265 21.14 -7.87 7.82
N VAL A 266 21.21 -7.57 9.12
CA VAL A 266 20.07 -7.72 10.04
C VAL A 266 19.01 -6.63 9.84
N LYS A 267 19.41 -5.50 9.27
CA LYS A 267 18.54 -4.32 9.11
C LYS A 267 17.71 -4.41 7.83
N GLY A 268 16.55 -3.75 7.86
CA GLY A 268 15.71 -3.59 6.67
C GLY A 268 16.35 -2.65 5.64
N LEU A 269 16.28 -3.04 4.37
CA LEU A 269 16.76 -2.27 3.22
C LEU A 269 15.58 -1.74 2.42
N TYR A 270 15.46 -0.42 2.33
CA TYR A 270 14.56 0.24 1.39
C TYR A 270 15.23 0.35 0.02
N ILE A 271 14.50 -0.04 -1.03
CA ILE A 271 14.93 0.04 -2.42
C ILE A 271 13.91 0.88 -3.19
N LEU A 272 14.28 2.11 -3.53
CA LEU A 272 13.43 3.06 -4.22
C LEU A 272 13.83 3.15 -5.70
N SER A 273 12.92 2.74 -6.57
CA SER A 273 13.00 2.94 -8.02
C SER A 273 12.00 4.01 -8.48
N ASN A 274 11.98 4.32 -9.77
CA ASN A 274 11.03 5.29 -10.33
C ASN A 274 9.56 4.85 -10.28
N SER A 275 9.29 3.56 -10.00
CA SER A 275 7.94 2.99 -10.09
C SER A 275 7.60 1.99 -8.99
N ASN A 276 8.47 1.85 -7.98
CA ASN A 276 8.28 0.92 -6.87
C ASN A 276 9.18 1.33 -5.70
N CYS A 277 8.74 1.05 -4.48
CA CYS A 277 9.51 1.17 -3.25
C CYS A 277 9.36 -0.12 -2.46
N LEU A 278 10.43 -0.91 -2.39
CA LEU A 278 10.48 -2.20 -1.71
C LEU A 278 11.15 -2.07 -0.34
N VAL A 279 10.76 -2.93 0.60
CA VAL A 279 11.48 -3.14 1.87
C VAL A 279 11.82 -4.61 1.96
N GLN A 280 13.11 -4.91 2.06
CA GLN A 280 13.60 -6.29 2.03
C GLN A 280 14.68 -6.51 3.09
N LYS A 281 14.87 -7.77 3.48
CA LYS A 281 16.04 -8.19 4.23
C LYS A 281 17.19 -8.51 3.28
N ILE A 282 18.41 -8.39 3.77
CA ILE A 282 19.61 -8.74 3.01
C ILE A 282 19.95 -10.20 3.35
N ASP A 283 19.86 -11.08 2.35
CA ASP A 283 20.13 -12.51 2.53
C ASP A 283 21.63 -12.77 2.64
N SER A 284 22.41 -12.13 1.75
CA SER A 284 23.88 -12.23 1.73
C SER A 284 24.52 -10.96 1.19
N MET A 285 25.79 -10.74 1.58
CA MET A 285 26.61 -9.64 1.09
C MET A 285 28.01 -10.15 0.72
N MET A 286 28.58 -9.57 -0.34
CA MET A 286 29.90 -9.89 -0.87
C MET A 286 30.73 -8.62 -1.04
N PHE A 287 31.98 -8.66 -0.60
CA PHE A 287 32.96 -7.60 -0.83
C PHE A 287 34.23 -8.21 -1.42
N TYR A 288 34.57 -7.83 -2.66
CA TYR A 288 35.64 -8.44 -3.45
C TYR A 288 35.59 -9.99 -3.47
N GLY A 289 34.38 -10.54 -3.66
CA GLY A 289 34.15 -11.99 -3.73
C GLY A 289 34.14 -12.71 -2.38
N VAL A 290 34.37 -12.00 -1.27
CA VAL A 290 34.34 -12.58 0.08
C VAL A 290 33.01 -12.26 0.76
N GLY A 291 32.38 -13.28 1.34
CA GLY A 291 31.15 -13.14 2.12
C GLY A 291 31.36 -12.33 3.39
N ILE A 292 30.52 -11.32 3.63
CA ILE A 292 30.60 -10.44 4.79
C ILE A 292 29.25 -10.25 5.47
N ALA A 293 29.24 -10.02 6.78
CA ALA A 293 28.01 -9.76 7.54
C ALA A 293 27.73 -8.26 7.73
N LYS A 294 28.79 -7.43 7.65
CA LYS A 294 28.72 -5.98 7.87
C LYS A 294 29.87 -5.29 7.12
N ILE A 295 29.62 -4.08 6.65
CA ILE A 295 30.67 -3.21 6.07
C ILE A 295 30.41 -1.76 6.46
N THR A 296 31.49 -1.04 6.79
CA THR A 296 31.49 0.41 6.99
C THR A 296 32.43 1.05 5.99
N THR A 297 31.91 1.97 5.18
CA THR A 297 32.67 2.62 4.11
C THR A 297 33.44 3.83 4.63
N LYS A 298 34.75 3.93 4.35
CA LYS A 298 35.56 5.11 4.70
C LYS A 298 35.61 6.16 3.58
N VAL A 299 35.49 5.69 2.34
CA VAL A 299 35.51 6.50 1.11
C VAL A 299 34.20 6.31 0.37
N GLU A 300 33.87 7.26 -0.51
CA GLU A 300 32.72 7.14 -1.40
C GLU A 300 33.01 6.15 -2.54
N GLY A 301 31.97 5.48 -3.01
CA GLY A 301 32.03 4.66 -4.22
C GLY A 301 32.47 3.23 -4.00
N VAL A 302 32.52 2.77 -2.74
CA VAL A 302 32.77 1.36 -2.41
C VAL A 302 31.66 0.50 -3.00
N GLU A 303 32.05 -0.51 -3.78
CA GLU A 303 31.12 -1.45 -4.40
C GLU A 303 30.94 -2.69 -3.52
N VAL A 304 29.68 -3.05 -3.30
CA VAL A 304 29.30 -4.21 -2.48
C VAL A 304 28.23 -4.99 -3.23
N GLY A 305 28.42 -6.30 -3.35
CA GLY A 305 27.38 -7.21 -3.83
C GLY A 305 26.38 -7.49 -2.72
N LEU A 306 25.09 -7.31 -2.99
CA LEU A 306 24.00 -7.59 -2.07
C LEU A 306 23.03 -8.57 -2.74
N LYS A 307 22.39 -9.45 -1.96
CA LYS A 307 21.31 -10.31 -2.43
C LYS A 307 20.09 -10.17 -1.54
N CYS A 308 18.94 -9.99 -2.17
CA CYS A 308 17.62 -9.95 -1.54
C CYS A 308 16.66 -10.90 -2.28
N ALA A 309 15.48 -11.11 -1.71
CA ALA A 309 14.45 -11.99 -2.29
C ALA A 309 13.91 -11.45 -3.63
N GLU A 310 13.62 -10.16 -3.71
CA GLU A 310 13.13 -9.48 -4.91
C GLU A 310 14.21 -8.65 -5.59
N LEU A 311 14.13 -8.60 -6.92
CA LEU A 311 15.06 -7.88 -7.78
C LEU A 311 15.08 -6.37 -7.50
N ALA A 312 16.26 -5.86 -7.16
CA ALA A 312 16.53 -4.43 -7.13
C ALA A 312 16.90 -3.93 -8.54
N LYS A 313 16.14 -3.00 -9.13
CA LYS A 313 16.44 -2.47 -10.47
C LYS A 313 17.68 -1.57 -10.47
N LYS A 314 18.49 -1.64 -11.53
CA LYS A 314 19.58 -0.70 -11.79
C LYS A 314 19.09 0.74 -11.71
N GLY A 315 19.89 1.59 -11.05
CA GLY A 315 19.56 2.99 -10.80
C GLY A 315 18.70 3.23 -9.55
N SER A 316 18.21 2.19 -8.87
CA SER A 316 17.44 2.36 -7.63
C SER A 316 18.31 2.96 -6.52
N LYS A 317 17.69 3.82 -5.70
CA LYS A 317 18.29 4.39 -4.49
C LYS A 317 18.10 3.41 -3.32
N LEU A 318 19.11 3.32 -2.48
CA LEU A 318 19.16 2.40 -1.34
C LEU A 318 19.15 3.18 -0.04
N PHE A 319 18.39 2.71 0.94
CA PHE A 319 18.37 3.27 2.29
C PHE A 319 18.27 2.16 3.34
N ILE A 320 18.87 2.36 4.51
CA ILE A 320 18.88 1.37 5.60
C ILE A 320 18.17 1.92 6.84
N VAL A 321 17.41 1.06 7.52
CA VAL A 321 16.79 1.39 8.81
C VAL A 321 17.89 1.59 9.86
N THR A 322 17.80 2.63 10.68
CA THR A 322 18.74 2.88 11.78
C THR A 322 18.43 2.03 13.00
#